data_AF-A0A285QI66-F1
#
_entry.id   AF-A0A285QI66-F1
#
_cell.length_a   1.000
_cell.length_b   1.000
_cell.length_c   1.000
_cell.angle_alpha   90.00
_cell.angle_beta   90.00
_cell.angle_gamma   90.00
#
_symmetry.space_group_name_H-M   'P 1'
#
loop_
_entity.id
_entity.type
_entity.pdbx_description
1 polymer ?
#
loop_
_entity_poly.entity_id
_entity_poly.type
_entity_poly.pdbx_seq_one_letter_code
_entity_poly.pdbx_strand_id
1 'polypeptide(L)'
;MKRELVERTIGKGRSVTVNLGESPLSWLQSRGHVDARQFEAGERLRADYETAQLGARVTMAWDAAPAGRTPRGTPPALDPALATIAAKRRFDAAVASVGPGLTDVLWRVVCAGEGLGAAERALGWPARAGKLVLGLALDRLADHYRLGGTATIRR
;
A
#
# COMPACT_ATOMS: atom_id res chain seq x y z
N MET A 1 -25.65 -8.08 -12.36
CA MET A 1 -24.41 -7.42 -11.88
C MET A 1 -24.78 -6.50 -10.72
N LYS A 2 -24.69 -6.98 -9.48
CA LYS A 2 -25.01 -6.19 -8.28
C LYS A 2 -23.72 -5.61 -7.71
N ARG A 3 -23.68 -4.29 -7.59
CA ARG A 3 -22.54 -3.48 -7.13
C ARG A 3 -22.71 -3.27 -5.62
N GLU A 4 -21.72 -3.65 -4.83
CA GLU A 4 -21.73 -3.46 -3.38
C GLU A 4 -20.81 -2.27 -3.04
N LEU A 5 -21.40 -1.21 -2.50
CA LEU A 5 -20.71 0.01 -2.07
C LEU A 5 -20.36 -0.10 -0.59
N VAL A 6 -19.12 0.22 -0.22
CA VAL A 6 -18.73 0.39 1.19
C VAL A 6 -18.09 1.76 1.35
N GLU A 7 -18.68 2.58 2.20
CA GLU A 7 -18.27 3.95 2.48
C GLU A 7 -17.21 3.94 3.59
N ARG A 8 -16.00 4.47 3.33
CA ARG A 8 -14.99 4.72 4.39
C ARG A 8 -14.89 6.21 4.66
N THR A 9 -15.11 6.60 5.91
CA THR A 9 -15.04 7.99 6.37
C THR A 9 -13.63 8.31 6.87
N ILE A 10 -12.89 9.17 6.17
CA ILE A 10 -11.70 9.82 6.70
C ILE A 10 -12.09 11.22 7.20
N GLY A 11 -11.58 11.59 8.39
CA GLY A 11 -11.97 12.78 9.16
C GLY A 11 -12.19 14.05 8.34
N LYS A 12 -13.30 14.74 8.63
CA LYS A 12 -13.82 15.94 7.96
C LYS A 12 -13.70 15.93 6.42
N GLY A 13 -14.41 14.98 5.82
CA GLY A 13 -15.41 15.32 4.81
C GLY A 13 -15.00 15.20 3.35
N ARG A 14 -14.43 14.06 2.95
CA ARG A 14 -14.63 13.51 1.59
C ARG A 14 -14.82 11.99 1.68
N SER A 15 -16.03 11.52 1.40
CA SER A 15 -16.32 10.09 1.17
C SER A 15 -15.86 9.74 -0.25
N VAL A 16 -14.89 8.84 -0.35
CA VAL A 16 -14.40 8.35 -1.65
C VAL A 16 -15.02 6.99 -1.90
N THR A 17 -15.79 6.88 -2.99
CA THR A 17 -16.25 5.61 -3.52
C THR A 17 -15.06 4.90 -4.17
N VAL A 18 -14.33 4.11 -3.38
CA VAL A 18 -13.20 3.31 -3.88
C VAL A 18 -13.80 2.17 -4.70
N ASN A 19 -13.55 2.16 -6.01
CA ASN A 19 -13.93 1.03 -6.84
C ASN A 19 -13.08 -0.17 -6.38
N LEU A 20 -13.68 -1.29 -5.99
CA LEU A 20 -12.93 -2.48 -5.52
C LEU A 20 -12.00 -3.08 -6.60
N GLY A 21 -12.04 -2.56 -7.84
CA GLY A 21 -11.06 -2.77 -8.91
C GLY A 21 -9.92 -1.75 -8.99
N GLU A 22 -9.80 -0.77 -8.08
CA GLU A 22 -8.76 0.29 -8.09
C GLU A 22 -7.38 -0.19 -7.63
N SER A 23 -7.30 -1.29 -6.88
CA SER A 23 -6.04 -1.93 -6.50
C SER A 23 -5.98 -3.34 -7.09
N PRO A 24 -4.94 -3.68 -7.88
CA PRO A 24 -4.72 -5.06 -8.34
C PRO A 24 -4.74 -6.09 -7.19
N LEU A 25 -4.34 -5.66 -6.00
CA LEU A 25 -4.27 -6.48 -4.79
C LEU A 25 -5.67 -6.87 -4.28
N SER A 26 -6.62 -5.93 -4.31
CA SER A 26 -8.04 -6.20 -3.99
C SER A 26 -8.66 -7.20 -4.97
N TRP A 27 -8.33 -7.08 -6.25
CA TRP A 27 -8.78 -8.05 -7.26
C TRP A 27 -8.20 -9.44 -6.99
N LEU A 28 -6.88 -9.53 -6.71
CA LEU A 28 -6.21 -10.79 -6.38
C LEU A 28 -6.79 -11.44 -5.13
N GLN A 29 -7.09 -10.66 -4.09
CA GLN A 29 -7.73 -11.14 -2.87
C GLN A 29 -9.14 -11.68 -3.15
N SER A 30 -9.95 -10.96 -3.94
CA SER A 30 -11.31 -11.39 -4.29
C SER A 30 -11.35 -12.72 -5.06
N ARG A 31 -10.26 -13.04 -5.78
CA ARG A 31 -10.06 -14.30 -6.51
C ARG A 31 -9.36 -15.39 -5.68
N GLY A 32 -9.03 -15.12 -4.42
CA GLY A 32 -8.30 -16.03 -3.55
C GLY A 32 -6.87 -16.32 -4.02
N HIS A 33 -6.27 -15.40 -4.77
CA HIS A 33 -4.88 -15.51 -5.22
C HIS A 33 -3.89 -14.97 -4.19
N VAL A 34 -4.37 -14.14 -3.27
CA VAL A 34 -3.64 -13.54 -2.16
C VAL A 34 -4.50 -13.74 -0.91
N ASP A 35 -3.91 -14.20 0.18
CA ASP A 35 -4.63 -14.40 1.44
C ASP A 35 -4.80 -13.08 2.22
N ALA A 36 -5.52 -13.12 3.35
CA ALA A 36 -5.76 -11.91 4.14
C ALA A 36 -4.47 -11.32 4.72
N ARG A 37 -3.48 -12.16 5.06
CA ARG A 37 -2.21 -11.75 5.65
C ARG A 37 -1.34 -11.03 4.62
N GLN A 38 -1.22 -11.61 3.44
CA GLN A 38 -0.51 -11.03 2.30
C GLN A 38 -1.21 -9.75 1.82
N PHE A 39 -2.55 -9.73 1.81
CA PHE A 39 -3.33 -8.54 1.48
C PHE A 39 -3.04 -7.39 2.45
N GLU A 40 -3.09 -7.66 3.76
CA GLU A 40 -2.79 -6.66 4.77
C GLU A 40 -1.34 -6.15 4.69
N ALA A 41 -0.37 -7.03 4.40
CA ALA A 41 1.01 -6.64 4.17
C ALA A 41 1.15 -5.64 3.01
N GLY A 42 0.50 -5.96 1.88
CA GLY A 42 0.48 -5.10 0.70
C GLY A 42 -0.16 -3.74 0.97
N GLU A 43 -1.31 -3.71 1.65
CA GLU A 43 -2.01 -2.46 1.98
C GLU A 43 -1.23 -1.59 2.97
N ARG A 44 -0.52 -2.19 3.94
CA ARG A 44 0.36 -1.45 4.86
C ARG A 44 1.52 -0.80 4.13
N LEU A 45 2.15 -1.52 3.19
CA LEU A 45 3.21 -0.95 2.38
C LEU A 45 2.70 0.16 1.47
N ARG A 46 1.51 0.00 0.87
CA ARG A 46 0.89 1.02 0.04
C ARG A 46 0.62 2.30 0.83
N ALA A 47 0.11 2.18 2.06
CA ALA A 47 -0.10 3.31 2.95
C ALA A 47 1.22 4.03 3.30
N ASP A 48 2.30 3.28 3.51
CA ASP A 48 3.63 3.85 3.77
C ASP A 48 4.18 4.58 2.54
N TYR A 49 4.00 4.00 1.35
CA TYR A 49 4.37 4.62 0.07
C TYR A 49 3.58 5.91 -0.17
N GLU A 50 2.25 5.89 -0.04
CA GLU A 50 1.40 7.06 -0.22
C GLU A 50 1.75 8.16 0.78
N THR A 51 1.96 7.81 2.06
CA THR A 51 2.37 8.79 3.09
C THR A 51 3.75 9.38 2.81
N ALA A 52 4.71 8.57 2.35
CA ALA A 52 6.05 9.03 1.97
C ALA A 52 6.03 9.92 0.71
N GLN A 53 5.13 9.65 -0.25
CA GLN A 53 4.98 10.41 -1.48
C GLN A 53 4.16 11.70 -1.29
N LEU A 54 3.22 11.74 -0.34
CA LEU A 54 2.47 12.97 0.01
C LEU A 54 3.36 14.10 0.53
N GLY A 55 4.57 13.79 1.03
CA GLY A 55 5.59 14.79 1.36
C GLY A 55 6.49 15.21 0.18
N ALA A 56 6.56 14.41 -0.89
CA ALA A 56 7.19 14.77 -2.17
C ALA A 56 6.21 15.55 -3.05
N ARG A 57 5.71 16.69 -2.55
CA ARG A 57 4.79 17.55 -3.31
C ARG A 57 5.51 18.14 -4.52
N VAL A 58 5.12 17.74 -5.74
CA VAL A 58 5.55 18.35 -7.02
C VAL A 58 4.75 19.64 -7.33
N THR A 59 3.77 20.01 -6.51
CA THR A 59 3.00 21.25 -6.67
C THR A 59 3.23 22.24 -5.52
N MET A 60 3.47 23.51 -5.87
CA MET A 60 3.50 24.63 -4.91
C MET A 60 2.22 24.67 -4.09
N ALA A 61 2.36 24.66 -2.76
CA ALA A 61 1.25 24.84 -1.84
C ALA A 61 0.89 26.34 -1.75
N TRP A 62 -0.25 26.73 -2.30
CA TRP A 62 -0.74 28.12 -2.26
C TRP A 62 -1.59 28.48 -1.04
N ASP A 63 -1.83 27.56 -0.09
CA ASP A 63 -2.60 27.88 1.12
C ASP A 63 -1.81 27.55 2.39
N ALA A 64 -0.83 28.40 2.70
CA ALA A 64 -0.35 28.57 4.06
C ALA A 64 -1.10 29.75 4.70
N ALA A 65 -2.39 29.57 5.01
CA ALA A 65 -3.07 30.48 5.93
C ALA A 65 -2.55 30.22 7.36
N PRO A 66 -2.21 31.25 8.18
CA PRO A 66 -1.65 31.03 9.51
C PRO A 66 -2.69 30.36 10.42
N ALA A 67 -2.39 29.17 10.93
CA ALA A 67 -3.24 28.51 11.91
C ALA A 67 -3.19 29.29 13.23
N GLY A 68 -4.26 30.05 13.48
CA GLY A 68 -4.53 30.68 14.77
C GLY A 68 -4.63 29.65 15.90
N ARG A 69 -4.08 30.05 17.05
CA ARG A 69 -4.22 29.50 18.42
C ARG A 69 -5.01 28.19 18.55
N THR A 70 -4.28 27.10 18.77
CA THR A 70 -4.85 25.81 19.19
C THR A 70 -5.28 25.87 20.68
N PRO A 71 -6.44 25.31 21.06
CA PRO A 71 -6.82 25.13 22.47
C PRO A 71 -5.82 24.24 23.22
N ARG A 72 -5.54 24.61 24.47
CA ARG A 72 -4.61 23.95 25.39
C ARG A 72 -5.12 22.54 25.74
N GLY A 73 -4.52 21.50 25.17
CA GLY A 73 -4.79 20.12 25.57
C GLY A 73 -4.60 19.02 24.52
N THR A 74 -4.56 19.36 23.22
CA THR A 74 -4.29 18.35 22.18
C THR A 74 -2.78 18.15 22.05
N PRO A 75 -2.23 16.92 22.17
CA PRO A 75 -0.83 16.68 21.83
C PRO A 75 -0.60 17.16 20.40
N PRO A 76 0.52 17.85 20.10
CA PRO A 76 0.77 18.34 18.76
C PRO A 76 0.70 17.16 17.81
N ALA A 77 -0.19 17.24 16.82
CA ALA A 77 -0.17 16.31 15.70
C ALA A 77 1.26 16.30 15.16
N LEU A 78 1.83 15.11 14.96
CA LEU A 78 3.17 14.97 14.41
C LEU A 78 3.31 15.92 13.22
N ASP A 79 4.40 16.69 13.21
CA ASP A 79 4.73 17.55 12.07
C ASP A 79 4.60 16.70 10.80
N PRO A 80 3.79 17.11 9.80
CA PRO A 80 3.62 16.39 8.55
C PRO A 80 4.95 15.97 7.90
N ALA A 81 6.01 16.77 8.07
CA ALA A 81 7.35 16.42 7.61
C ALA A 81 7.95 15.21 8.36
N LEU A 82 7.79 15.16 9.69
CA LEU A 82 8.26 14.04 10.51
C LEU A 82 7.48 12.75 10.21
N ALA A 83 6.16 12.85 9.99
CA ALA A 83 5.33 11.71 9.60
C ALA A 83 5.77 11.13 8.24
N THR A 84 6.12 11.99 7.27
CA THR A 84 6.65 11.59 5.96
C THR A 84 8.00 10.87 6.10
N ILE A 85 8.94 11.43 6.87
CA ILE A 85 10.27 10.83 7.08
C ILE A 85 10.13 9.46 7.74
N ALA A 86 9.24 9.34 8.74
CA ALA A 86 8.98 8.07 9.41
C ALA A 86 8.33 7.04 8.46
N ALA A 87 7.39 7.46 7.60
CA ALA A 87 6.80 6.59 6.59
C ALA A 87 7.83 6.12 5.55
N LYS A 88 8.69 7.02 5.07
CA LYS A 88 9.77 6.67 4.14
C LYS A 88 10.74 5.65 4.74
N ARG A 89 11.17 5.85 5.99
CA ARG A 89 12.01 4.87 6.69
C ARG A 89 11.35 3.50 6.82
N ARG A 90 10.04 3.45 7.12
CA ARG A 90 9.29 2.19 7.21
C ARG A 90 9.15 1.51 5.85
N PHE A 91 8.86 2.27 4.80
CA PHE A 91 8.83 1.78 3.43
C PHE A 91 10.18 1.19 3.00
N ASP A 92 11.27 1.94 3.20
CA ASP A 92 12.63 1.52 2.81
C ASP A 92 13.04 0.25 3.56
N ALA A 93 12.74 0.15 4.86
CA ALA A 93 13.01 -1.04 5.66
C ALA A 93 12.19 -2.25 5.20
N ALA A 94 10.92 -2.05 4.85
CA ALA A 94 10.04 -3.09 4.34
C ALA A 94 10.53 -3.62 2.99
N VAL A 95 10.86 -2.72 2.06
CA VAL A 95 11.43 -3.09 0.75
C VAL A 95 12.76 -3.83 0.90
N ALA A 96 13.64 -3.38 1.80
CA ALA A 96 14.91 -4.05 2.07
C ALA A 96 14.72 -5.48 2.61
N SER A 97 13.68 -5.71 3.44
CA SER A 97 13.41 -7.03 4.02
C SER A 97 12.91 -8.08 3.01
N VAL A 98 12.24 -7.64 1.95
CA VAL A 98 11.74 -8.51 0.88
C VAL A 98 12.91 -9.06 0.05
N GLY A 99 13.94 -8.24 -0.17
CA GLY A 99 15.18 -8.61 -0.86
C GLY A 99 15.14 -8.42 -2.38
N PRO A 100 16.32 -8.46 -3.02
CA PRO A 100 16.48 -8.17 -4.45
C PRO A 100 15.70 -9.16 -5.32
N GLY A 101 15.17 -8.69 -6.45
CA GLY A 101 14.39 -9.48 -7.43
C GLY A 101 12.91 -9.68 -7.07
N LEU A 102 12.53 -9.55 -5.78
CA LEU A 102 11.13 -9.59 -5.34
C LEU A 102 10.54 -8.18 -5.19
N THR A 103 11.38 -7.20 -4.86
CA THR A 103 10.98 -5.80 -4.76
C THR A 103 10.35 -5.27 -6.04
N ASP A 104 10.83 -5.67 -7.22
CA ASP A 104 10.37 -5.11 -8.48
C ASP A 104 8.91 -5.46 -8.79
N VAL A 105 8.52 -6.73 -8.59
CA VAL A 105 7.10 -7.13 -8.76
C VAL A 105 6.22 -6.48 -7.69
N LEU A 106 6.74 -6.35 -6.48
CA LEU A 106 6.00 -5.79 -5.37
C LEU A 106 5.75 -4.29 -5.58
N TRP A 107 6.76 -3.55 -6.04
CA TRP A 107 6.61 -2.15 -6.44
C TRP A 107 5.59 -1.98 -7.57
N ARG A 108 5.68 -2.80 -8.63
CA ARG A 108 4.77 -2.68 -9.80
C ARG A 108 3.32 -2.95 -9.44
N VAL A 109 3.06 -3.98 -8.63
CA VAL A 109 1.68 -4.37 -8.29
C VAL A 109 1.11 -3.50 -7.16
N VAL A 110 1.88 -3.26 -6.09
CA VAL A 110 1.41 -2.56 -4.88
C VAL A 110 1.45 -1.04 -5.05
N CYS A 111 2.56 -0.50 -5.54
CA CYS A 111 2.79 0.95 -5.62
C CYS A 111 2.33 1.54 -6.94
N ALA A 112 2.66 0.90 -8.07
CA ALA A 112 2.27 1.38 -9.40
C ALA A 112 0.86 0.95 -9.82
N GLY A 113 0.22 0.05 -9.07
CA GLY A 113 -1.14 -0.40 -9.36
C GLY A 113 -1.27 -1.21 -10.66
N GLU A 114 -0.19 -1.87 -11.09
CA GLU A 114 -0.22 -2.68 -12.30
C GLU A 114 -0.83 -4.07 -12.07
N GLY A 115 -1.65 -4.51 -13.03
CA GLY A 115 -2.11 -5.90 -13.07
C GLY A 115 -0.96 -6.87 -13.31
N LEU A 116 -1.09 -8.11 -12.80
CA LEU A 116 -0.03 -9.11 -12.81
C LEU A 116 0.55 -9.41 -14.20
N GLY A 117 -0.29 -9.46 -15.24
CA GLY A 117 0.17 -9.67 -16.62
C GLY A 117 0.94 -8.48 -17.21
N ALA A 118 0.69 -7.26 -16.73
CA ALA A 118 1.50 -6.10 -17.07
C ALA A 118 2.82 -6.11 -16.29
N ALA A 119 2.78 -6.52 -15.02
CA ALA A 119 3.94 -6.77 -14.17
C ALA A 119 4.92 -7.75 -14.85
N GLU A 120 4.43 -8.92 -15.26
CA GLU A 120 5.20 -9.97 -15.95
C GLU A 120 5.89 -9.47 -17.22
N ARG A 121 5.15 -8.76 -18.08
CA ARG A 121 5.69 -8.26 -19.35
C ARG A 121 6.85 -7.29 -19.16
N ALA A 122 6.76 -6.35 -18.23
CA ALA A 122 7.87 -5.40 -18.07
C ALA A 122 9.04 -5.97 -17.26
N LEU A 123 8.83 -7.03 -16.48
CA LEU A 123 9.92 -7.76 -15.83
C LEU A 123 10.56 -8.83 -16.73
N GLY A 124 10.04 -9.02 -17.96
CA GLY A 124 10.54 -10.03 -18.88
C GLY A 124 10.25 -11.47 -18.43
N TRP A 125 9.23 -11.67 -17.59
CA TRP A 125 8.88 -12.98 -17.05
C TRP A 125 7.93 -13.75 -17.97
N PRO A 126 7.99 -15.10 -17.97
CA PRO A 126 6.99 -15.91 -18.66
C PRO A 126 5.61 -15.71 -18.03
N ALA A 127 4.56 -15.89 -18.84
CA ALA A 127 3.19 -15.76 -18.38
C ALA A 127 2.91 -16.69 -17.19
N ARG A 128 2.13 -16.19 -16.22
CA ARG A 128 1.73 -16.90 -14.99
C ARG A 128 2.84 -17.08 -13.94
N ALA A 129 4.05 -16.57 -14.16
CA ALA A 129 5.10 -16.58 -13.14
C ALA A 129 4.81 -15.57 -12.01
N GLY A 130 4.15 -14.46 -12.32
CA GLY A 130 3.98 -13.33 -11.43
C GLY A 130 3.26 -13.69 -10.13
N LYS A 131 2.29 -14.61 -10.16
CA LYS A 131 1.49 -14.96 -8.98
C LYS A 131 2.38 -15.56 -7.88
N LEU A 132 3.23 -16.51 -8.25
CA LEU A 132 4.10 -17.20 -7.30
C LEU A 132 5.13 -16.24 -6.72
N VAL A 133 5.75 -15.43 -7.58
CA VAL A 133 6.79 -14.49 -7.15
C VAL A 133 6.20 -13.36 -6.29
N LEU A 134 5.03 -12.83 -6.66
CA LEU A 134 4.30 -11.86 -5.84
C LEU A 134 3.90 -12.46 -4.49
N GLY A 135 3.42 -13.71 -4.45
CA GLY A 135 3.09 -14.40 -3.21
C GLY A 135 4.29 -14.49 -2.26
N LEU A 136 5.45 -14.93 -2.78
CA LEU A 136 6.69 -15.00 -2.00
C LEU A 136 7.14 -13.62 -1.49
N ALA A 137 6.99 -12.59 -2.31
CA ALA A 137 7.31 -11.21 -1.92
C ALA A 137 6.39 -10.71 -0.79
N LEU A 138 5.08 -10.98 -0.89
CA LEU A 138 4.10 -10.60 0.12
C LEU A 138 4.26 -11.41 1.42
N ASP A 139 4.70 -12.67 1.35
CA ASP A 139 5.00 -13.46 2.56
C ASP A 139 6.15 -12.87 3.35
N ARG A 140 7.26 -12.50 2.68
CA ARG A 140 8.40 -11.82 3.32
C ARG A 140 8.01 -10.46 3.89
N LEU A 141 7.17 -9.73 3.17
CA LEU A 141 6.64 -8.45 3.64
C LEU A 141 5.76 -8.62 4.89
N ALA A 142 4.93 -9.67 4.91
CA ALA A 142 4.10 -9.99 6.05
C ALA A 142 4.94 -10.42 7.28
N ASP A 143 6.05 -11.13 7.06
CA ASP A 143 7.03 -11.44 8.10
C ASP A 143 7.66 -10.17 8.68
N HIS A 144 8.05 -9.22 7.83
CA HIS A 144 8.59 -7.92 8.25
C HIS A 144 7.61 -7.13 9.12
N TYR A 145 6.34 -7.07 8.70
CA TYR A 145 5.28 -6.42 9.48
C TYR A 145 4.81 -7.25 10.68
N ARG A 146 5.39 -8.44 10.90
CA ARG A 146 5.04 -9.38 11.98
C ARG A 146 3.54 -9.67 12.00
N LEU A 147 2.94 -9.81 10.82
CA LEU A 147 1.53 -10.11 10.66
C LEU A 147 1.28 -11.58 11.02
N GLY A 148 0.49 -11.79 12.08
CA GLY A 148 -0.01 -13.09 12.47
C GLY A 148 -1.17 -13.50 11.57
N GLY A 149 -1.06 -14.65 10.92
CA GLY A 149 -2.10 -15.22 10.09
C GLY A 149 -1.60 -16.53 9.51
N THR A 150 -2.35 -17.60 9.70
CA THR A 150 -2.02 -18.91 9.17
C THR A 150 -2.09 -18.84 7.65
N ALA A 151 -0.95 -18.95 6.97
CA ALA A 151 -0.87 -19.14 5.53
C ALA A 151 -1.76 -20.34 5.16
N THR A 152 -2.97 -20.06 4.71
CA THR A 152 -3.86 -21.11 4.23
C THR A 152 -3.34 -21.46 2.85
N ILE A 153 -2.42 -22.42 2.78
CA ILE A 153 -1.90 -22.98 1.54
C ILE A 153 -3.09 -23.59 0.80
N ARG A 154 -3.73 -22.82 -0.07
CA ARG A 154 -4.73 -23.33 -1.01
C ARG A 154 -3.97 -23.88 -2.21
N ARG A 155 -3.95 -25.22 -2.29
CA ARG A 155 -3.47 -25.97 -3.46
C ARG A 155 -4.29 -25.63 -4.70
#